data_AF-A0A2W0AA48-F1
#
_entry.id   AF-A0A2W0AA48-F1
#
_cell.length_a   1.000
_cell.length_b   1.000
_cell.length_c   1.000
_cell.angle_alpha   90.00
_cell.angle_beta   90.00
_cell.angle_gamma   90.00
#
_symmetry.space_group_name_H-M   'P 1'
#
loop_
_entity.id
_entity.type
_entity.pdbx_description
1 polymer ?
#
loop_
_entity_poly.entity_id
_entity_poly.type
_entity_poly.pdbx_seq_one_letter_code
_entity_poly.pdbx_strand_id
1 'polypeptide(L)'
;MYIETVPNRNSPPAILLREGWREGNKTLKRTLANLSDWPPEKIETFRRLLRDEPLVSPQDLLCTEMTRPHGHVEAILLAIHKLGLDSMISAQRCRERDLVLAMIVERLLYPCSKLATTRHWHSTSLAEELGVSQASENQLYEAMD
;
A
#
# COMPACT_ATOMS: atom_id res chain seq x y z
N MET A 1 9.70 34.85 1.82
CA MET A 1 8.93 34.80 3.08
C MET A 1 9.36 33.58 3.87
N TYR A 2 9.19 33.54 5.18
CA TYR A 2 9.55 32.40 6.04
C TYR A 2 8.67 32.35 7.30
N ILE A 3 8.59 31.19 7.96
CA ILE A 3 7.93 31.04 9.25
C ILE A 3 8.99 31.04 10.36
N GLU A 4 8.83 31.93 11.34
CA GLU A 4 9.71 32.04 12.51
C GLU A 4 8.95 31.59 13.77
N THR A 5 9.56 30.72 14.57
CA THR A 5 9.06 30.36 15.90
C THR A 5 9.75 31.24 16.93
N VAL A 6 9.00 32.12 17.59
CA VAL A 6 9.51 33.05 18.59
C VAL A 6 9.15 32.54 19.99
N PRO A 7 10.14 32.25 20.85
CA PRO A 7 9.86 31.77 22.20
C PRO A 7 9.12 32.83 23.01
N ASN A 8 8.13 32.40 23.79
CA ASN A 8 7.44 33.23 24.76
C ASN A 8 7.68 32.67 26.17
N ARG A 9 7.77 33.54 27.17
CA ARG A 9 8.23 33.17 28.51
C ARG A 9 7.23 32.27 29.23
N ASN A 10 5.98 32.75 29.34
CA ASN A 10 4.92 32.11 30.13
C ASN A 10 3.78 31.57 29.26
N SER A 11 3.98 31.51 27.94
CA SER A 11 2.95 31.08 26.99
C SER A 11 3.59 30.28 25.86
N PRO A 12 2.79 29.53 25.08
CA PRO A 12 3.29 28.84 23.89
C PRO A 12 4.04 29.80 22.94
N PRO A 13 5.05 29.31 22.20
CA PRO A 13 5.82 30.13 21.29
C PRO A 13 4.92 30.70 20.18
N ALA A 14 5.18 31.95 19.78
CA ALA A 14 4.47 32.57 18.68
C ALA A 14 5.02 32.05 17.35
N ILE A 15 4.16 31.63 16.45
CA ILE A 15 4.54 31.17 15.10
C ILE A 15 4.15 32.26 14.10
N LEU A 16 5.12 32.88 13.44
CA LEU A 16 4.92 34.09 12.65
C LEU A 16 5.35 33.91 11.20
N LEU A 17 4.46 34.25 10.25
CA LEU A 17 4.84 34.42 8.85
C LEU A 17 5.52 35.77 8.67
N ARG A 18 6.72 35.77 8.08
CA ARG A 18 7.56 36.95 7.95
C ARG A 18 8.10 37.11 6.55
N GLU A 19 8.35 38.35 6.19
CA GLU A 19 9.08 38.71 4.99
C GLU A 19 10.34 39.46 5.42
N GLY A 20 11.47 39.04 4.86
CA GLY A 20 12.75 39.71 5.05
C GLY A 20 13.28 40.22 3.71
N TRP A 21 13.86 41.41 3.72
CA TRP A 21 14.51 42.02 2.57
C TRP A 21 15.75 42.79 3.01
N ARG A 22 16.60 43.14 2.04
CA ARG A 22 17.78 43.99 2.29
C ARG A 22 17.52 45.40 1.82
N GLU A 23 17.90 46.36 2.65
CA GLU A 23 17.94 47.77 2.33
C GLU A 23 19.35 48.28 2.63
N GLY A 24 20.14 48.49 1.58
CA GLY A 24 21.57 48.75 1.70
C GLY A 24 22.28 47.65 2.48
N ASN A 25 22.96 48.02 3.57
CA ASN A 25 23.70 47.09 4.43
C ASN A 25 22.86 46.54 5.62
N LYS A 26 21.55 46.78 5.64
CA LYS A 26 20.65 46.32 6.71
C LYS A 26 19.73 45.22 6.18
N THR A 27 19.51 44.19 7.00
CA THR A 27 18.46 43.19 6.76
C THR A 27 17.25 43.57 7.61
N LEU A 28 16.13 43.85 6.95
CA LEU A 28 14.88 44.19 7.59
C LEU A 28 13.94 42.98 7.57
N LYS A 29 13.04 42.92 8.53
CA LYS A 29 11.97 41.91 8.57
C LYS A 29 10.64 42.54 9.00
N ARG A 30 9.54 42.13 8.38
CA ARG A 30 8.18 42.48 8.78
C ARG A 30 7.35 41.22 9.04
N THR A 31 6.48 41.29 10.03
CA THR A 31 5.48 40.25 10.30
C THR A 31 4.31 40.45 9.35
N LEU A 32 3.96 39.41 8.60
CA LEU A 32 2.81 39.38 7.70
C LEU A 32 1.58 38.79 8.39
N ALA A 33 1.76 37.73 9.18
CA ALA A 33 0.67 37.06 9.89
C ALA A 33 1.16 36.34 11.16
N ASN A 34 0.25 36.18 12.12
CA ASN A 34 0.41 35.29 13.26
C ASN A 34 -0.32 33.96 12.98
N LEU A 35 0.43 32.86 12.97
CA LEU A 35 -0.03 31.50 12.67
C LEU A 35 -0.07 30.63 13.94
N SER A 36 0.05 31.21 15.14
CA SER A 36 0.16 30.44 16.39
C SER A 36 -1.04 29.53 16.66
N ASP A 37 -2.22 29.91 16.17
CA ASP A 37 -3.46 29.15 16.34
C ASP A 37 -3.67 28.09 15.24
N TRP A 38 -2.73 27.95 14.30
CA TRP A 38 -2.85 26.94 13.25
C TRP A 38 -2.44 25.56 13.77
N PRO A 39 -3.07 24.48 13.25
CA PRO A 39 -2.60 23.12 13.52
C PRO A 39 -1.12 22.93 13.12
N PRO A 40 -0.32 22.19 13.91
CA PRO A 40 1.11 21.98 13.63
C PRO A 40 1.39 21.44 12.23
N GLU A 41 0.58 20.49 11.74
CA GLU A 41 0.71 19.91 10.40
C GLU A 41 0.62 20.98 9.31
N LYS A 42 -0.35 21.89 9.42
CA LYS A 42 -0.57 22.96 8.43
C LYS A 42 0.62 23.93 8.40
N ILE A 43 1.20 24.21 9.57
CA ILE A 43 2.40 25.04 9.69
C ILE A 43 3.59 24.36 9.02
N GLU A 44 3.78 23.06 9.25
CA GLU A 44 4.89 22.33 8.64
C GLU A 44 4.74 22.20 7.13
N THR A 45 3.54 21.89 6.62
CA THR A 45 3.27 21.92 5.18
C THR A 45 3.57 23.30 4.60
N PHE A 46 3.20 24.38 5.29
CA PHE A 46 3.49 25.73 4.80
C PHE A 46 5.00 26.06 4.85
N ARG A 47 5.75 25.56 5.85
CA ARG A 47 7.23 25.67 5.85
C ARG A 47 7.86 25.00 4.65
N ARG A 48 7.36 23.82 4.27
CA ARG A 48 7.83 23.08 3.09
C ARG A 48 7.48 23.83 1.80
N LEU A 49 6.26 24.34 1.69
CA LEU A 49 5.83 25.17 0.57
C LEU A 49 6.69 26.43 0.39
N LEU A 50 7.01 27.13 1.48
CA LEU A 50 7.87 28.33 1.44
C LEU A 50 9.35 28.03 1.12
N ARG A 51 9.76 26.77 1.19
CA ARG A 51 11.07 26.27 0.76
C ARG A 51 11.06 25.76 -0.68
N ASP A 52 9.96 25.97 -1.41
CA ASP A 52 9.75 25.48 -2.77
C ASP A 52 9.87 23.95 -2.88
N GLU A 53 9.56 23.21 -1.80
CA GLU A 53 9.51 21.75 -1.84
C GLU A 53 8.31 21.30 -2.70
N PRO A 54 8.47 20.29 -3.58
CA PRO A 54 7.35 19.74 -4.32
C PRO A 54 6.37 19.06 -3.35
N LEU A 55 5.14 19.53 -3.34
CA LEU A 55 4.04 18.95 -2.60
C LEU A 55 3.09 18.26 -3.59
N VAL A 56 2.81 16.99 -3.34
CA VAL A 56 1.89 16.17 -4.15
C VAL A 56 0.70 15.76 -3.30
N SER A 57 -0.47 15.66 -3.94
CA SER A 57 -1.66 15.18 -3.26
C SER A 57 -1.51 13.69 -2.94
N PRO A 58 -1.94 13.20 -1.77
CA PRO A 58 -1.99 11.76 -1.51
C PRO A 58 -2.79 10.99 -2.56
N GLN A 59 -3.81 11.61 -3.15
CA GLN A 59 -4.61 11.02 -4.23
C GLN A 59 -3.81 10.86 -5.54
N ASP A 60 -2.76 11.66 -5.74
CA ASP A 60 -1.90 11.57 -6.93
C ASP A 60 -0.74 10.59 -6.72
N LEU A 61 -0.52 10.11 -5.49
CA LEU A 61 0.56 9.18 -5.15
C LEU A 61 0.23 7.73 -5.53
N LEU A 62 -1.04 7.36 -5.51
CA LEU A 62 -1.47 5.97 -5.66
C LEU A 62 -2.59 5.89 -6.69
N CYS A 63 -2.37 5.08 -7.72
CA CYS A 63 -3.40 4.65 -8.66
C CYS A 63 -3.67 3.15 -8.51
N THR A 64 -4.91 2.75 -8.77
CA THR A 64 -5.26 1.32 -8.84
C THR A 64 -4.81 0.79 -10.20
N GLU A 65 -3.73 0.00 -10.23
CA GLU A 65 -3.23 -0.65 -11.45
C GLU A 65 -4.19 -1.75 -11.94
N MET A 66 -4.83 -2.46 -11.00
CA MET A 66 -5.67 -3.61 -11.32
C MET A 66 -6.65 -3.90 -10.19
N THR A 67 -7.86 -4.34 -10.53
CA THR A 67 -8.84 -4.87 -9.58
C THR A 67 -9.11 -6.33 -9.93
N ARG A 68 -8.85 -7.25 -8.99
CA ARG A 68 -9.12 -8.68 -9.14
C ARG A 68 -10.17 -9.15 -8.13
N PRO A 69 -11.06 -10.08 -8.49
CA PRO A 69 -11.89 -10.77 -7.52
C PRO A 69 -11.02 -11.53 -6.50
N HIS A 70 -11.35 -11.37 -5.22
CA HIS A 70 -10.60 -11.95 -4.10
C HIS A 70 -11.49 -12.59 -3.03
N GLY A 71 -12.63 -11.97 -2.70
CA GLY A 71 -13.45 -12.44 -1.58
C GLY A 71 -13.87 -13.91 -1.64
N HIS A 72 -14.17 -14.45 -2.83
CA HIS A 72 -14.49 -15.88 -2.98
C HIS A 72 -13.25 -16.78 -2.92
N VAL A 73 -12.08 -16.30 -3.33
CA VAL A 73 -10.80 -17.02 -3.20
C VAL A 73 -10.50 -17.19 -1.71
N GLU A 74 -10.53 -16.08 -0.97
CA GLU A 74 -10.24 -16.06 0.47
C GLU A 74 -11.22 -16.91 1.27
N ALA A 75 -12.52 -16.86 0.93
CA ALA A 75 -13.53 -17.68 1.59
C ALA A 75 -13.23 -19.19 1.48
N ILE A 76 -12.77 -19.65 0.32
CA ILE A 76 -12.42 -21.06 0.11
C ILE A 76 -11.10 -21.40 0.81
N LEU A 77 -10.07 -20.57 0.69
CA LEU A 77 -8.78 -20.79 1.35
C LEU A 77 -8.93 -20.86 2.87
N LEU A 78 -9.73 -19.95 3.46
CA LEU A 78 -10.06 -19.98 4.88
C LEU A 78 -10.80 -21.26 5.28
N ALA A 79 -11.72 -21.75 4.44
CA ALA A 79 -12.43 -23.01 4.70
C ALA A 79 -11.47 -24.21 4.66
N ILE A 80 -10.57 -24.28 3.67
CA ILE A 80 -9.52 -25.29 3.56
C ILE A 80 -8.66 -25.33 4.82
N HIS A 81 -8.21 -24.16 5.28
CA HIS A 81 -7.39 -24.05 6.49
C HIS A 81 -8.15 -24.49 7.76
N LYS A 82 -9.42 -24.10 7.90
CA LYS A 82 -10.26 -24.53 9.04
C LYS A 82 -10.53 -26.03 9.06
N LEU A 83 -10.60 -26.66 7.89
CA LEU A 83 -10.75 -28.11 7.75
C LEU A 83 -9.42 -28.87 7.87
N GLY A 84 -8.29 -28.16 7.88
CA GLY A 84 -6.94 -28.74 7.90
C GLY A 84 -6.55 -29.47 6.62
N LEU A 85 -7.24 -29.24 5.51
CA LEU A 85 -7.01 -29.96 4.25
C LEU A 85 -5.59 -29.71 3.71
N ASP A 86 -5.08 -28.48 3.85
CA ASP A 86 -3.71 -28.12 3.53
C ASP A 86 -2.69 -29.00 4.27
N SER A 87 -2.87 -29.16 5.58
CA SER A 87 -2.01 -30.01 6.42
C SER A 87 -2.16 -31.50 6.15
N MET A 88 -3.33 -31.94 5.67
CA MET A 88 -3.57 -33.33 5.23
C MET A 88 -2.85 -33.66 3.93
N ILE A 89 -2.74 -32.70 3.00
CA ILE A 89 -1.98 -32.87 1.75
C ILE A 89 -0.48 -32.95 2.06
N SER A 90 0.03 -32.01 2.86
CA SER A 90 1.39 -32.06 3.39
C SER A 90 1.51 -31.26 4.68
N ALA A 91 2.10 -31.89 5.70
CA ALA A 91 2.27 -31.28 7.02
C ALA A 91 3.07 -29.98 6.97
N GLN A 92 4.06 -29.89 6.07
CA GLN A 92 4.82 -28.67 5.82
C GLN A 92 4.42 -28.03 4.51
N ARG A 93 4.50 -26.70 4.46
CA ARG A 93 4.31 -25.97 3.19
C ARG A 93 5.40 -26.35 2.20
N CYS A 94 4.98 -26.83 1.05
CA CYS A 94 5.83 -27.10 -0.11
C CYS A 94 5.13 -26.64 -1.40
N ARG A 95 5.90 -26.63 -2.49
CA ARG A 95 5.43 -26.15 -3.79
C ARG A 95 4.26 -26.99 -4.31
N GLU A 96 4.37 -28.30 -4.18
CA GLU A 96 3.43 -29.30 -4.66
C GLU A 96 2.09 -29.15 -3.94
N ARG A 97 2.12 -28.96 -2.61
CA ARG A 97 0.94 -28.68 -1.80
C ARG A 97 0.20 -27.45 -2.31
N ASP A 98 0.93 -26.36 -2.55
CA ASP A 98 0.33 -25.11 -3.02
C ASP A 98 -0.25 -25.26 -4.44
N LEU A 99 0.37 -26.05 -5.31
CA LEU A 99 -0.18 -26.39 -6.64
C LEU A 99 -1.47 -27.22 -6.55
N VAL A 100 -1.50 -28.22 -5.67
CA VAL A 100 -2.69 -29.06 -5.44
C VAL A 100 -3.82 -28.22 -4.85
N LEU A 101 -3.55 -27.39 -3.85
CA LEU A 101 -4.54 -26.48 -3.29
C LEU A 101 -5.08 -25.52 -4.35
N ALA A 102 -4.21 -24.96 -5.20
CA ALA A 102 -4.65 -24.08 -6.27
C ALA A 102 -5.56 -24.80 -7.27
N MET A 103 -5.27 -26.04 -7.64
CA MET A 103 -6.16 -26.85 -8.48
C MET A 103 -7.51 -27.12 -7.82
N ILE A 104 -7.52 -27.41 -6.52
CA ILE A 104 -8.76 -27.65 -5.76
C ILE A 104 -9.60 -26.38 -5.71
N VAL A 105 -9.00 -25.24 -5.35
CA VAL A 105 -9.71 -23.96 -5.25
C VAL A 105 -10.22 -23.53 -6.62
N GLU A 106 -9.40 -23.61 -7.65
CA GLU A 106 -9.82 -23.28 -9.02
C GLU A 106 -10.98 -24.17 -9.46
N ARG A 107 -10.94 -25.47 -9.15
CA ARG A 107 -12.03 -26.39 -9.47
C ARG A 107 -13.35 -26.00 -8.80
N LEU A 108 -13.31 -25.41 -7.61
CA LEU A 108 -14.49 -24.92 -6.89
C LEU A 108 -15.00 -23.58 -7.45
N LEU A 109 -14.09 -22.70 -7.88
CA LEU A 109 -14.42 -21.39 -8.45
C LEU A 109 -14.92 -21.51 -9.89
N TYR A 110 -14.18 -22.23 -10.72
CA TYR A 110 -14.41 -22.38 -12.15
C TYR A 110 -13.96 -23.77 -12.64
N PRO A 111 -14.88 -24.75 -12.68
CA PRO A 111 -14.55 -26.09 -13.13
C PRO A 111 -14.05 -26.13 -14.59
N CYS A 112 -12.78 -26.44 -14.79
CA CYS A 112 -12.16 -26.56 -16.11
C CYS A 112 -11.03 -27.62 -16.16
N SER A 113 -10.46 -27.83 -17.35
CA SER A 113 -9.29 -28.70 -17.54
C SER A 113 -8.03 -28.06 -16.92
N LYS A 114 -6.99 -28.85 -16.66
CA LYS A 114 -5.75 -28.33 -16.04
C LYS A 114 -5.00 -27.34 -16.92
N LEU A 115 -4.98 -27.58 -18.23
CA LEU A 115 -4.50 -26.61 -19.22
C LEU A 115 -5.26 -25.27 -19.11
N ALA A 116 -6.57 -25.31 -18.83
CA ALA A 116 -7.37 -24.11 -18.64
C ALA A 116 -7.15 -23.47 -17.26
N THR A 117 -6.91 -24.26 -16.21
CA THR A 117 -6.62 -23.79 -14.84
C THR A 117 -5.45 -22.81 -14.80
N THR A 118 -4.30 -23.16 -15.40
CA THR A 118 -3.11 -22.28 -15.38
C THR A 118 -3.32 -20.96 -16.12
N ARG A 119 -4.31 -20.89 -17.02
CA ARG A 119 -4.70 -19.66 -17.70
C ARG A 119 -5.74 -18.87 -16.90
N HIS A 120 -6.70 -19.56 -16.29
CA HIS A 120 -7.87 -18.94 -15.69
C HIS A 120 -7.64 -18.42 -14.27
N TRP A 121 -6.74 -19.02 -13.49
CA TRP A 121 -6.46 -18.57 -12.12
C TRP A 121 -5.83 -17.16 -12.02
N HIS A 122 -5.45 -16.55 -13.15
CA HIS A 122 -5.00 -15.17 -13.26
C HIS A 122 -6.16 -14.16 -13.32
N SER A 123 -7.38 -14.64 -13.53
CA SER A 123 -8.60 -13.82 -13.49
C SER A 123 -9.01 -13.45 -12.06
N THR A 124 -8.44 -14.13 -11.06
CA THR A 124 -8.63 -13.87 -9.62
C THR A 124 -7.27 -13.68 -8.93
N SER A 125 -7.28 -13.49 -7.62
CA SER A 125 -6.07 -13.44 -6.78
C SER A 125 -5.47 -14.82 -6.48
N LEU A 126 -6.14 -15.93 -6.83
CA LEU A 126 -5.76 -17.29 -6.42
C LEU A 126 -4.29 -17.63 -6.69
N ALA A 127 -3.82 -17.34 -7.90
CA ALA A 127 -2.47 -17.71 -8.30
C ALA A 127 -1.40 -16.96 -7.49
N GLU A 128 -1.72 -15.75 -7.03
CA GLU A 128 -0.83 -14.92 -6.22
C GLU A 128 -0.81 -15.36 -4.76
N GLU A 129 -1.99 -15.61 -4.18
CA GLU A 129 -2.14 -16.09 -2.79
C GLU A 129 -1.36 -17.38 -2.51
N LEU A 130 -1.38 -18.31 -3.47
CA LEU A 130 -0.64 -19.58 -3.36
C LEU A 130 0.75 -19.53 -4.00
N GLY A 131 1.16 -18.39 -4.57
CA GLY A 131 2.47 -18.23 -5.21
C GLY A 131 2.66 -19.08 -6.46
N VAL A 132 1.58 -19.50 -7.12
CA VAL A 132 1.57 -20.42 -8.26
C VAL A 132 1.44 -19.73 -9.62
N SER A 133 1.45 -18.41 -9.69
CA SER A 133 1.33 -17.61 -10.94
C SER A 133 2.20 -18.06 -12.12
N GLN A 134 3.35 -18.68 -11.90
CA GLN A 134 4.24 -19.14 -12.97
C GLN A 134 4.18 -20.64 -13.23
N ALA A 135 3.18 -21.35 -12.67
CA ALA A 135 3.09 -22.78 -12.84
C ALA A 135 2.58 -23.16 -14.23
N SER A 136 3.21 -24.18 -14.79
CA SER A 136 2.79 -24.82 -16.04
C SER A 136 1.83 -25.98 -15.78
N GLU A 137 1.12 -26.41 -16.82
CA GLU A 137 0.27 -27.59 -16.75
C GLU A 137 1.06 -28.85 -16.36
N ASN A 138 2.31 -28.99 -16.82
CA ASN A 138 3.16 -30.14 -16.48
C ASN A 138 3.44 -30.20 -14.97
N GLN A 139 3.74 -29.06 -14.34
CA GLN A 139 3.93 -29.00 -12.89
C GLN A 139 2.64 -29.33 -12.12
N LEU A 140 1.46 -29.04 -12.70
CA LEU A 140 0.19 -29.47 -12.12
C LEU A 140 0.01 -30.99 -12.20
N TYR A 141 0.45 -31.64 -13.28
CA TYR A 141 0.42 -33.10 -13.36
C TYR A 141 1.42 -33.73 -12.39
N GLU A 142 2.67 -33.24 -12.37
CA GLU A 142 3.72 -33.73 -11.47
C GLU A 142 3.33 -33.62 -9.99
N ALA A 143 2.63 -32.55 -9.58
CA ALA A 143 2.23 -32.36 -8.20
C ALA A 143 1.13 -33.31 -7.70
N MET A 144 0.50 -34.07 -8.60
CA MET A 144 -0.50 -35.09 -8.22
C MET A 144 0.06 -36.51 -8.11
N ASP A 145 1.23 -36.74 -8.69
CA ASP A 145 1.90 -38.05 -8.69
C ASP A 145 2.64 -38.27 -7.35
#